data_AF-A0AAW1V4E5-F1
#
_entry.id   AF-A0AAW1V4E5-F1
#
_cell.length_a   1.000
_cell.length_b   1.000
_cell.length_c   1.000
_cell.angle_alpha   90.00
_cell.angle_beta   90.00
_cell.angle_gamma   90.00
#
_symmetry.space_group_name_H-M   'P 1'
#
loop_
_entity.id
_entity.type
_entity.pdbx_description
1 polymer ?
#
loop_
_entity_poly.entity_id
_entity_poly.type
_entity_poly.pdbx_seq_one_letter_code
_entity_poly.pdbx_strand_id
1 'polypeptide(L)'
;MPSYYVMLAILIGLASVDIGSALKCYRCNEQNNEACNKGLDSLEVHYCPNRDDKCEAYGYEVLEGGKVISSGFQRGCLSEMGNCRLIYGTMETLIRSATGGRNVFRQKSCDVCDTDLCNTNN
;
A
#
# COMPACT_ATOMS: atom_id res chain seq x y z
N MET A 1 14.18 69.50 6.41
CA MET A 1 13.36 68.50 7.13
C MET A 1 13.08 67.35 6.17
N PRO A 2 13.82 66.22 6.21
CA PRO A 2 13.47 65.07 5.39
C PRO A 2 12.47 64.21 6.17
N SER A 3 11.24 64.11 5.64
CA SER A 3 10.22 63.17 6.12
C SER A 3 10.64 61.77 5.71
N TYR A 4 10.84 60.94 6.73
CA TYR A 4 11.20 59.54 6.64
C TYR A 4 10.10 58.76 5.92
N TYR A 5 10.39 58.32 4.70
CA TYR A 5 9.70 57.23 4.03
C TYR A 5 9.91 55.96 4.85
N VAL A 6 9.02 55.68 5.79
CA VAL A 6 8.94 54.35 6.41
C VAL A 6 8.14 53.49 5.44
N MET A 7 8.85 52.88 4.49
CA MET A 7 8.37 51.74 3.72
C MET A 7 7.91 50.67 4.72
N LEU A 8 6.60 50.52 4.86
CA LEU A 8 5.99 49.40 5.55
C LEU A 8 6.16 48.18 4.64
N ALA A 9 7.31 47.50 4.77
CA ALA A 9 7.57 46.24 4.10
C ALA A 9 6.63 45.17 4.67
N ILE A 10 5.62 44.82 3.89
CA ILE A 10 4.73 43.68 4.14
C ILE A 10 5.58 42.41 3.97
N LEU A 11 6.15 41.93 5.06
CA LEU A 11 6.72 40.59 5.15
C LEU A 11 5.54 39.62 5.32
N ILE A 12 5.02 39.13 4.19
CA ILE A 12 4.22 37.90 4.19
C ILE A 12 5.20 36.79 4.53
N GLY A 13 5.32 36.48 5.83
CA GLY A 13 5.87 35.22 6.29
C GLY A 13 4.98 34.13 5.73
N LEU A 14 5.39 33.53 4.62
CA LEU A 14 4.87 32.26 4.15
C LEU A 14 5.10 31.28 5.30
N ALA A 15 4.05 31.01 6.05
CA ALA A 15 3.98 29.82 6.86
C ALA A 15 4.23 28.66 5.88
N SER A 16 5.43 28.10 5.92
CA SER A 16 5.73 26.81 5.35
C SER A 16 4.78 25.83 6.02
N VAL A 17 3.63 25.60 5.37
CA VAL A 17 2.76 24.48 5.68
C VAL A 17 3.64 23.27 5.43
N ASP A 18 4.04 22.63 6.53
CA ASP A 18 4.72 21.34 6.50
C ASP A 18 3.67 20.35 5.95
N ILE A 19 3.55 20.30 4.62
CA ILE A 19 2.81 19.27 3.91
C ILE A 19 3.67 18.04 4.14
N GLY A 20 3.38 17.33 5.24
CA GLY A 20 4.06 16.10 5.60
C GLY A 20 4.21 15.24 4.35
N SER A 21 5.45 14.84 4.06
CA SER A 21 5.78 14.06 2.87
C SER A 21 4.85 12.86 2.77
N ALA A 22 4.27 12.65 1.59
CA ALA A 22 3.42 11.50 1.32
C ALA A 22 4.17 10.21 1.66
N LEU A 23 3.54 9.33 2.45
CA LEU A 23 4.09 8.04 2.84
C LEU A 23 4.49 7.24 1.59
N LYS A 24 5.67 6.66 1.59
CA LYS A 24 6.14 5.79 0.51
C LYS A 24 5.94 4.34 0.89
N CYS A 25 5.38 3.53 0.00
CA CYS A 25 5.22 2.10 0.21
C CYS A 25 5.78 1.31 -0.97
N TYR A 26 6.22 0.08 -0.74
CA TYR A 26 6.48 -0.84 -1.83
C TYR A 26 5.17 -1.28 -2.48
N ARG A 27 5.18 -1.42 -3.80
CA ARG A 27 4.06 -1.87 -4.61
C ARG A 27 4.51 -2.94 -5.59
N CYS A 28 3.63 -3.91 -5.87
CA CYS A 28 3.85 -4.82 -6.99
C CYS A 28 3.65 -4.06 -8.31
N ASN A 29 4.56 -4.22 -9.27
CA ASN A 29 4.36 -3.67 -10.61
C ASN A 29 3.04 -4.22 -11.20
N GLU A 30 2.15 -3.32 -11.64
CA GLU A 30 0.81 -3.64 -12.14
C GLU A 30 0.82 -4.55 -13.38
N GLN A 31 1.92 -4.57 -14.14
CA GLN A 31 2.01 -5.32 -15.39
C GLN A 31 2.22 -6.81 -15.15
N ASN A 32 2.84 -7.20 -14.02
CA ASN A 32 3.08 -8.58 -13.64
C ASN A 32 3.21 -8.68 -12.11
N ASN A 33 2.17 -9.17 -11.43
CA ASN A 33 2.21 -9.52 -10.00
C ASN A 33 3.36 -10.46 -9.61
N GLU A 34 4.09 -11.03 -10.58
CA GLU A 34 5.37 -11.72 -10.38
C GLU A 34 6.42 -10.89 -9.63
N ALA A 35 6.40 -9.55 -9.76
CA ALA A 35 7.33 -8.68 -9.04
C ALA A 35 7.29 -8.90 -7.53
N CYS A 36 6.10 -9.19 -6.99
CA CYS A 36 5.94 -9.46 -5.56
C CYS A 36 6.42 -10.84 -5.13
N ASN A 37 6.69 -11.74 -6.07
CA ASN A 37 7.27 -13.06 -5.81
C ASN A 37 8.80 -13.08 -6.03
N LYS A 38 9.40 -12.03 -6.60
CA LYS A 38 10.82 -11.95 -6.98
C LYS A 38 11.72 -11.23 -5.96
N GLY A 39 11.16 -10.75 -4.85
CA GLY A 39 11.89 -10.06 -3.77
C GLY A 39 11.75 -8.54 -3.83
N LEU A 40 12.45 -7.83 -2.93
CA LEU A 40 12.31 -6.37 -2.79
C LEU A 40 12.83 -5.58 -4.00
N ASP A 41 13.87 -6.07 -4.67
CA ASP A 41 14.54 -5.38 -5.79
C ASP A 41 13.64 -5.24 -7.03
N SER A 42 12.59 -6.04 -7.12
CA SER A 42 11.59 -5.98 -8.20
C SER A 42 10.36 -5.14 -7.85
N LEU A 43 10.29 -4.57 -6.66
CA LEU A 43 9.15 -3.76 -6.21
C LEU A 43 9.30 -2.31 -6.65
N GLU A 44 8.17 -1.67 -6.89
CA GLU A 44 8.11 -0.24 -7.19
C GLU A 44 7.91 0.56 -5.90
N VAL A 45 8.50 1.75 -5.84
CA VAL A 45 8.22 2.72 -4.79
C VAL A 45 7.01 3.54 -5.22
N HIS A 46 5.93 3.45 -4.45
CA HIS A 46 4.69 4.17 -4.69
C HIS A 46 4.44 5.21 -3.59
N TYR A 47 3.94 6.37 -3.98
CA TYR A 47 3.59 7.45 -3.05
C TYR A 47 2.11 7.36 -2.71
N CYS A 48 1.79 7.16 -1.43
CA CYS A 48 0.41 7.02 -1.02
C CYS A 48 -0.35 8.34 -1.14
N PRO A 49 -1.59 8.31 -1.68
CA PRO A 49 -2.36 9.51 -1.95
C PRO A 49 -2.89 10.17 -0.67
N ASN A 50 -3.11 9.42 0.41
CA ASN A 50 -3.66 9.95 1.65
C ASN A 50 -2.59 10.17 2.72
N ARG A 51 -2.75 11.23 3.52
CA ARG A 51 -1.82 11.55 4.60
C ARG A 51 -1.82 10.51 5.73
N ASP A 52 -2.97 9.91 5.98
CA ASP A 52 -3.17 8.89 7.02
C ASP A 52 -3.09 7.46 6.45
N ASP A 53 -2.52 7.30 5.25
CA ASP A 53 -2.31 5.98 4.67
C ASP A 53 -1.33 5.16 5.49
N LYS A 54 -1.37 3.85 5.24
CA LYS A 54 -0.43 2.87 5.78
C LYS A 54 0.07 2.01 4.64
N CYS A 55 1.28 1.51 4.76
CA CYS A 55 1.78 0.47 3.88
C CYS A 55 1.21 -0.87 4.30
N GLU A 56 0.79 -1.67 3.31
CA GLU A 56 0.28 -3.01 3.51
C GLU A 56 1.07 -4.03 2.70
N ALA A 57 1.27 -5.21 3.27
CA ALA A 57 1.80 -6.40 2.62
C ALA A 57 0.87 -7.59 2.93
N TYR A 58 0.41 -8.26 1.88
CA TYR A 58 -0.59 -9.31 1.97
C TYR A 58 -0.14 -10.56 1.21
N GLY A 59 0.01 -11.67 1.92
CA GLY A 59 0.33 -12.98 1.34
C GLY A 59 -0.86 -13.92 1.39
N TYR A 60 -1.11 -14.66 0.31
CA TYR A 60 -2.21 -15.62 0.21
C TYR A 60 -1.85 -16.91 -0.52
N GLU A 61 -2.67 -17.93 -0.29
CA GLU A 61 -2.60 -19.23 -0.96
C GLU A 61 -4.00 -19.67 -1.41
N VAL A 62 -4.05 -20.38 -2.52
CA VAL A 62 -5.22 -21.10 -3.00
C VAL A 62 -4.94 -22.58 -2.86
N LEU A 63 -5.83 -23.28 -2.16
CA LEU A 63 -5.72 -24.71 -1.90
C LEU A 63 -6.81 -25.48 -2.65
N GLU A 64 -6.46 -26.66 -3.17
CA GLU A 64 -7.41 -27.65 -3.69
C GLU A 64 -7.15 -28.98 -2.95
N GLY A 65 -8.18 -29.53 -2.30
CA GLY A 65 -8.04 -30.76 -1.51
C GLY A 65 -6.99 -30.69 -0.41
N GLY A 66 -6.77 -29.49 0.17
CA GLY A 66 -5.77 -29.25 1.22
C GLY A 66 -4.33 -29.07 0.71
N LYS A 67 -4.10 -29.11 -0.60
CA LYS A 67 -2.79 -28.84 -1.22
C LYS A 67 -2.76 -27.43 -1.80
N VAL A 68 -1.66 -26.71 -1.62
CA VAL A 68 -1.45 -25.39 -2.23
C VAL A 68 -1.26 -25.58 -3.73
N ILE A 69 -2.13 -24.98 -4.53
CA ILE A 69 -2.06 -24.98 -6.01
C ILE A 69 -1.58 -23.64 -6.57
N SER A 70 -1.70 -22.57 -5.79
CA SER A 70 -1.24 -21.24 -6.14
C SER A 70 -0.98 -20.43 -4.89
N SER A 71 -0.04 -19.50 -4.96
CA SER A 71 0.26 -18.53 -3.92
C SER A 71 0.59 -17.19 -4.55
N GLY A 72 0.33 -16.11 -3.83
CA GLY A 72 0.67 -14.78 -4.29
C GLY A 72 0.92 -13.83 -3.15
N PHE A 73 1.48 -12.69 -3.51
CA PHE A 73 1.81 -11.62 -2.60
C PHE A 73 1.41 -10.30 -3.22
N GLN A 74 0.82 -9.41 -2.42
CA GLN A 74 0.41 -8.07 -2.82
C GLN A 74 0.96 -7.03 -1.84
N ARG A 75 1.26 -5.84 -2.34
CA ARG A 75 1.85 -4.73 -1.56
C ARG A 75 1.37 -3.40 -2.12
N GLY A 76 1.24 -2.40 -1.26
CA GLY A 76 0.83 -1.06 -1.65
C GLY A 76 0.30 -0.24 -0.49
N CYS A 77 -0.45 0.81 -0.82
CA CYS A 77 -1.09 1.68 0.14
C CYS A 77 -2.44 1.09 0.58
N LEU A 78 -2.72 1.15 1.88
CA LEU A 78 -3.92 0.57 2.48
C LEU A 78 -5.22 1.12 1.87
N SER A 79 -5.26 2.42 1.56
CA SER A 79 -6.44 3.05 0.93
C SER A 79 -6.74 2.55 -0.48
N GLU A 80 -5.72 2.08 -1.21
CA GLU A 80 -5.85 1.61 -2.59
C GLU A 80 -6.16 0.11 -2.64
N MET A 81 -5.51 -0.68 -1.78
CA MET A 81 -5.68 -2.13 -1.76
C MET A 81 -6.94 -2.57 -0.99
N GLY A 82 -7.35 -1.77 -0.02
CA GLY A 82 -8.30 -2.18 1.01
C GLY A 82 -7.62 -3.13 2.00
N ASN A 83 -7.93 -2.99 3.29
CA ASN A 83 -7.33 -3.81 4.34
C ASN A 83 -7.37 -5.32 4.01
N CYS A 84 -6.32 -6.07 4.34
CA CYS A 84 -6.20 -7.52 4.16
C CYS A 84 -7.48 -8.31 4.43
N ARG A 85 -8.27 -7.92 5.44
CA ARG A 85 -9.53 -8.59 5.79
C ARG A 85 -10.58 -8.46 4.67
N LEU A 86 -10.64 -7.30 4.03
CA LEU A 86 -11.49 -7.02 2.87
C LEU A 86 -11.02 -7.83 1.66
N ILE A 87 -9.70 -7.84 1.41
CA ILE A 87 -9.09 -8.64 0.32
C ILE A 87 -9.42 -10.11 0.50
N TYR A 88 -9.21 -10.64 1.71
CA TYR A 88 -9.51 -12.03 2.04
C TYR A 88 -10.98 -12.38 1.79
N GLY A 89 -11.93 -11.62 2.35
CA GLY A 89 -13.36 -11.90 2.19
C GLY A 89 -13.82 -11.83 0.73
N THR A 90 -13.28 -10.89 -0.03
CA THR A 90 -13.58 -10.73 -1.46
C THR A 90 -13.07 -11.94 -2.25
N MET A 91 -11.79 -12.29 -2.08
CA MET A 91 -11.15 -13.39 -2.81
C MET A 91 -11.71 -14.75 -2.44
N GLU A 92 -11.97 -14.99 -1.15
CA GLU A 92 -12.63 -16.20 -0.67
C GLU A 92 -14.00 -16.38 -1.34
N THR A 93 -14.79 -15.31 -1.40
CA THR A 93 -16.12 -15.34 -2.03
C THR A 93 -16.02 -15.61 -3.54
N LEU A 94 -15.11 -14.95 -4.24
CA LEU A 94 -14.90 -15.14 -5.68
C LEU A 94 -14.44 -16.56 -6.01
N ILE A 95 -13.42 -17.08 -5.31
CA ILE A 95 -12.87 -18.41 -5.54
C ILE A 95 -13.89 -19.48 -5.18
N ARG A 96 -14.60 -19.34 -4.06
CA ARG A 96 -15.66 -20.28 -3.67
C ARG A 96 -16.76 -20.34 -4.73
N SER A 97 -17.15 -19.19 -5.26
CA SER A 97 -18.17 -19.10 -6.31
C SER A 97 -17.70 -19.69 -7.64
N ALA A 98 -16.46 -19.41 -8.06
CA ALA A 98 -15.89 -19.88 -9.32
C ALA A 98 -15.65 -21.40 -9.34
N THR A 99 -15.34 -21.99 -8.19
CA THR A 99 -14.93 -23.41 -8.09
C THR A 99 -15.99 -24.33 -7.48
N GLY A 100 -17.18 -23.79 -7.17
CA GLY A 100 -18.21 -24.54 -6.46
C GLY A 100 -17.77 -25.00 -5.06
N GLY A 101 -16.88 -24.25 -4.42
CA GLY A 101 -16.33 -24.54 -3.09
C GLY A 101 -15.22 -25.59 -3.03
N ARG A 102 -14.67 -26.02 -4.17
CA ARG A 102 -13.54 -26.97 -4.19
C ARG A 102 -12.21 -26.32 -3.79
N ASN A 103 -12.04 -25.04 -4.14
CA ASN A 103 -10.84 -24.30 -3.80
C ASN A 103 -11.07 -23.44 -2.56
N VAL A 104 -10.07 -23.43 -1.68
CA VAL A 104 -10.06 -22.66 -0.43
C VAL A 104 -9.03 -21.55 -0.58
N PHE A 105 -9.43 -20.33 -0.29
CA PHE A 105 -8.52 -19.20 -0.17
C PHE A 105 -8.01 -19.10 1.27
N ARG A 106 -6.70 -18.98 1.46
CA ARG A 106 -6.06 -18.89 2.78
C ARG A 106 -5.18 -17.64 2.84
N GLN A 107 -5.39 -16.82 3.86
CA GLN A 107 -4.45 -15.76 4.20
C GLN A 107 -3.22 -16.37 4.88
N LYS A 108 -2.02 -16.01 4.38
CA LYS A 108 -0.72 -16.45 4.91
C LYS A 108 -0.06 -15.36 5.76
N SER A 109 -0.13 -14.11 5.32
CA SER A 109 0.41 -12.96 6.05
C SER A 109 -0.43 -11.70 5.78
N CYS A 110 -0.44 -10.80 6.75
CA CYS A 110 -1.00 -9.48 6.64
C CYS A 110 -0.23 -8.56 7.57
N ASP A 111 0.55 -7.66 7.00
CA ASP A 111 1.34 -6.69 7.74
C ASP A 111 0.93 -5.28 7.32
N VAL A 112 0.65 -4.44 8.31
CA VAL A 112 0.28 -3.03 8.13
C VAL A 112 1.21 -2.17 8.97
N CYS A 113 1.80 -1.16 8.37
CA CYS A 113 2.78 -0.30 9.01
C CYS A 113 2.72 1.13 8.46
N ASP A 114 3.23 2.11 9.20
CA ASP A 114 3.01 3.55 8.99
C ASP A 114 4.31 4.34 8.76
N THR A 115 5.39 3.65 8.39
CA THR A 115 6.70 4.25 8.08
C THR A 115 7.09 3.98 6.63
N ASP A 116 7.94 4.84 6.06
CA ASP A 116 8.35 4.70 4.66
C ASP A 116 8.93 3.30 4.39
N LEU A 117 8.42 2.67 3.34
CA LEU A 117 8.91 1.40 2.78
C LEU A 117 8.93 0.26 3.80
N CYS A 118 8.05 0.29 4.81
CA CYS A 118 8.02 -0.68 5.90
C CYS A 118 7.37 -2.02 5.53
N ASN A 119 6.62 -2.07 4.43
CA ASN A 119 5.95 -3.28 3.97
C ASN A 119 6.92 -4.22 3.23
N THR A 120 8.03 -4.58 3.90
CA THR A 120 9.10 -5.44 3.37
C THR A 120 8.85 -6.92 3.53
N ASN A 121 8.02 -7.33 4.50
CA ASN A 121 7.82 -8.75 4.84
C ASN A 121 7.37 -9.58 3.64
N ASN A 122 7.86 -10.82 3.56
CA ASN A 122 7.54 -11.83 2.55
C ASN A 122 7.28 -13.18 3.25
#